data_AF-A0A2U8W6Q0-F1
#
_entry.id   AF-A0A2U8W6Q0-F1
#
_cell.length_a   1.000
_cell.length_b   1.000
_cell.length_c   1.000
_cell.angle_alpha   90.00
_cell.angle_beta   90.00
_cell.angle_gamma   90.00
#
_symmetry.space_group_name_H-M   'P 1'
#
loop_
_entity.id
_entity.type
_entity.pdbx_description
1 polymer ?
#
loop_
_entity_poly.entity_id
_entity_poly.type
_entity_poly.pdbx_seq_one_letter_code
_entity_poly.pdbx_strand_id
1 'polypeptide(L)' 'MPSKRPRSRAADPARLTVASLGLRAKLVPEDQVIELRALIERYEQLLCEWENLSHRALKALSGRSTRTDKRHAPHHP' A
#
# COMPACT_ATOMS: atom_id res chain seq x y z
N MET A 1 -28.50 14.54 -52.03
CA MET A 1 -27.56 14.05 -51.00
C MET A 1 -27.18 15.23 -50.11
N PRO A 2 -27.44 15.22 -48.77
CA PRO A 2 -27.07 16.35 -47.93
C PRO A 2 -25.57 16.24 -47.57
N SER A 3 -24.76 17.20 -48.00
CA SER A 3 -23.37 17.30 -47.56
C SER A 3 -23.33 17.69 -46.08
N LYS A 4 -22.82 16.79 -45.23
CA LYS A 4 -22.63 17.08 -43.82
C LYS A 4 -21.45 18.05 -43.71
N ARG A 5 -21.72 19.31 -43.28
CA ARG A 5 -20.66 20.25 -42.91
C ARG A 5 -19.78 19.60 -41.82
N PRO A 6 -18.44 19.68 -41.91
CA PRO A 6 -17.59 19.27 -40.80
C PRO A 6 -17.90 20.18 -39.60
N ARG A 7 -18.32 19.58 -38.48
CA ARG A 7 -18.45 20.33 -37.22
C ARG A 7 -17.04 20.71 -36.78
N SER A 8 -16.70 21.98 -36.95
CA SER A 8 -15.49 22.56 -36.37
C SER A 8 -15.61 22.50 -34.85
N ARG A 9 -15.02 21.47 -34.25
CA ARG A 9 -14.60 21.54 -32.85
C ARG A 9 -13.17 22.02 -32.87
N ALA A 10 -12.97 23.33 -32.73
CA ALA A 10 -11.75 23.83 -32.14
C ALA A 10 -11.78 23.39 -30.67
N ALA A 11 -11.23 22.22 -30.37
CA ALA A 11 -10.71 22.01 -29.03
C ALA A 11 -9.58 23.04 -28.88
N ASP A 12 -9.75 23.97 -27.93
CA ASP A 12 -8.77 25.00 -27.60
C ASP A 12 -7.34 24.45 -27.69
N PRO A 13 -6.48 24.95 -28.60
CA PRO A 13 -5.12 24.42 -28.77
C PRO A 13 -4.24 24.63 -27.52
N ALA A 14 -4.65 25.49 -26.58
CA ALA A 14 -4.00 25.67 -25.29
C ALA A 14 -4.41 24.62 -24.24
N ARG A 15 -5.44 23.79 -24.50
CA ARG A 15 -5.78 22.68 -23.61
C ARG A 15 -4.80 21.53 -23.83
N LEU A 16 -3.92 21.35 -22.86
CA LEU A 16 -3.11 20.15 -22.73
C LEU A 16 -4.03 18.92 -22.69
N THR A 17 -4.11 18.21 -23.81
CA THR A 17 -4.75 16.89 -23.87
C THR A 17 -3.74 15.83 -23.43
N VAL A 18 -4.19 14.65 -23.00
CA VAL A 18 -3.26 13.55 -22.64
C VAL A 18 -2.26 13.24 -23.78
N ALA A 19 -2.66 13.47 -25.05
CA ALA A 19 -1.79 13.35 -26.21
C ALA A 19 -0.64 14.40 -26.26
N SER A 20 -0.84 15.59 -25.67
CA SER A 20 0.16 16.66 -25.65
C SER A 20 1.32 16.42 -24.68
N LEU A 21 1.21 15.43 -23.79
CA LEU A 21 2.25 15.10 -22.81
C LEU A 21 3.43 14.31 -23.42
N GLY A 22 3.33 13.86 -24.68
CA GLY A 22 4.37 13.03 -25.32
C GLY A 22 4.60 11.67 -24.63
N LEU A 23 3.79 11.36 -23.61
CA LEU A 23 3.84 10.11 -22.86
C LEU A 23 3.08 9.04 -23.63
N ARG A 24 3.68 7.84 -23.70
CA ARG A 24 3.01 6.66 -24.26
C ARG A 24 1.96 6.17 -23.25
N ALA A 25 0.80 6.82 -23.25
CA ALA A 25 -0.31 6.45 -22.38
C ALA A 25 -0.86 5.08 -22.82
N LYS A 26 -0.80 4.10 -21.91
CA LYS A 26 -1.47 2.82 -22.07
C LYS A 26 -2.72 2.86 -21.19
N LEU A 27 -3.90 2.82 -21.80
CA LEU A 27 -5.14 2.64 -21.05
C LEU A 27 -5.09 1.24 -20.43
N VAL A 28 -5.12 1.19 -19.10
CA VAL A 28 -5.14 -0.05 -18.33
C VAL A 28 -6.61 -0.43 -18.12
N PRO A 29 -6.98 -1.71 -18.34
CA PRO A 29 -8.33 -2.18 -18.03
C PRO A 29 -8.68 -1.92 -16.57
N GLU A 30 -9.94 -1.54 -16.31
CA GLU A 30 -10.42 -1.25 -14.95
C GLU A 30 -10.21 -2.44 -14.00
N ASP A 31 -10.40 -3.67 -14.50
CA ASP A 31 -10.17 -4.91 -13.76
C ASP A 31 -8.73 -5.01 -13.21
N GLN A 32 -7.72 -4.61 -14.00
CA GLN A 32 -6.32 -4.62 -13.55
C GLN A 32 -6.05 -3.56 -12.47
N VAL A 33 -6.77 -2.45 -12.50
CA VAL A 33 -6.68 -1.42 -11.45
C VAL A 33 -7.32 -1.92 -10.15
N ILE A 34 -8.43 -2.63 -10.24
CA ILE A 34 -9.10 -3.25 -9.09
C ILE A 34 -8.22 -4.34 -8.48
N GLU A 35 -7.65 -5.22 -9.30
CA GLU A 35 -6.73 -6.27 -8.85
C GLU A 35 -5.49 -5.67 -8.16
N LEU A 36 -4.90 -4.62 -8.73
CA LEU A 36 -3.75 -3.95 -8.12
C LEU A 36 -4.10 -3.31 -6.77
N ARG A 37 -5.27 -2.68 -6.65
CA ARG A 37 -5.75 -2.12 -5.36
C ARG A 37 -5.95 -3.21 -4.33
N ALA A 38 -6.62 -4.31 -4.68
CA ALA A 38 -6.82 -5.44 -3.78
C ALA A 38 -5.50 -6.06 -3.33
N LEU A 39 -4.50 -6.11 -4.22
CA LEU A 39 -3.16 -6.59 -3.88
C LEU A 39 -2.47 -5.66 -2.87
N ILE A 40 -2.53 -4.33 -3.09
CA ILE A 40 -1.98 -3.33 -2.17
C ILE A 40 -2.61 -3.47 -0.78
N GLU A 41 -3.94 -3.49 -0.71
CA GLU A 41 -4.67 -3.62 0.57
C GLU A 41 -4.29 -4.90 1.32
N ARG A 42 -4.12 -6.01 0.61
CA ARG A 42 -3.67 -7.28 1.22
C ARG A 42 -2.25 -7.18 1.78
N TYR A 43 -1.33 -6.49 1.09
CA TYR A 43 0.03 -6.30 1.58
C TYR A 43 0.08 -5.37 2.80
N GLU A 44 -0.72 -4.31 2.81
CA GLU A 44 -0.85 -3.41 3.96
C GLU A 44 -1.38 -4.16 5.19
N GLN A 45 -2.41 -4.99 4.99
CA GLN A 45 -2.96 -5.83 6.04
C GLN A 45 -1.90 -6.81 6.59
N LEU A 46 -1.14 -7.47 5.71
CA LEU A 46 -0.09 -8.41 6.11
C LEU A 46 1.02 -7.72 6.92
N LEU A 47 1.39 -6.49 6.55
CA LEU A 47 2.37 -5.70 7.31
C LEU A 47 1.86 -5.39 8.72
N CYS A 48 0.62 -4.94 8.85
CA CYS A 48 -0.01 -4.70 10.15
C CYS A 48 -0.05 -5.97 11.02
N GLU A 49 -0.37 -7.11 10.44
CA GLU A 49 -0.40 -8.39 11.15
C GLU A 49 1.01 -8.82 11.61
N TRP A 50 2.00 -8.66 10.74
CA TRP A 50 3.39 -8.97 11.06
C TRP A 50 3.94 -8.09 12.18
N GLU A 51 3.63 -6.79 12.17
CA GLU A 51 4.02 -5.87 13.24
C GLU A 51 3.38 -6.28 14.58
N ASN A 52 2.09 -6.58 14.58
CA ASN A 52 1.37 -7.06 15.76
C ASN A 52 1.97 -8.36 16.32
N LEU A 53 2.30 -9.31 15.45
CA LEU A 53 2.87 -10.59 15.84
C LEU A 53 4.28 -10.40 16.42
N SER A 54 5.10 -9.56 15.78
CA SER A 54 6.43 -9.20 16.24
C SER A 54 6.39 -8.52 17.61
N HIS A 55 5.47 -7.56 17.80
CA HIS A 55 5.27 -6.90 19.08
C HIS A 55 4.89 -7.90 20.19
N ARG A 56 3.96 -8.81 19.92
CA ARG A 56 3.56 -9.86 20.87
C ARG A 56 4.72 -10.80 21.21
N ALA A 57 5.50 -11.21 20.22
CA ALA A 57 6.66 -12.07 20.42
C ALA A 57 7.72 -11.38 21.30
N LEU A 58 8.07 -10.13 20.99
CA LEU A 58 9.02 -9.35 21.78
C LEU A 58 8.53 -9.15 23.22
N LYS A 59 7.23 -8.85 23.41
CA LYS A 59 6.63 -8.72 24.74
C LYS A 59 6.69 -10.03 25.54
N ALA A 60 6.40 -11.16 24.89
CA ALA A 60 6.49 -12.48 25.53
C ALA A 60 7.92 -12.85 25.93
N LEU A 61 8.91 -12.47 25.12
CA LEU A 61 10.33 -12.66 25.43
C LEU A 61 10.79 -11.74 26.57
N SER A 62 10.38 -10.47 26.56
CA SER A 62 10.70 -9.51 27.61
C SER A 62 10.16 -9.95 28.98
N GLY A 63 8.93 -10.46 29.04
CA GLY A 63 8.31 -10.97 30.27
C GLY A 63 8.99 -12.21 30.86
N ARG A 64 9.88 -12.88 30.13
CA ARG A 64 10.65 -14.03 30.64
C ARG A 64 11.93 -13.64 31.38
N SER A 65 12.44 -12.42 31.18
CA SER A 65 13.72 -11.99 31.75
C SER A 65 13.69 -11.67 33.25
N THR A 66 12.51 -11.50 33.87
CA THR A 66 12.40 -11.04 35.27
C THR A 66 12.16 -12.15 36.30
N ARG A 67 12.27 -13.43 35.93
CA ARG A 67 12.01 -14.58 36.83
C ARG A 67 13.24 -15.33 37.33
N THR A 68 14.41 -14.71 37.19
CA THR A 68 15.67 -15.06 37.85
C THR A 68 16.17 -13.74 38.43
N ASP A 69 15.91 -13.39 39.69
CA ASP A 69 16.86 -13.71 40.76
C ASP A 69 16.27 -13.27 42.12
N LYS A 70 15.47 -14.13 42.76
CA LYS A 70 15.04 -13.98 44.17
C LYS A 70 14.97 -15.33 44.88
N ARG A 71 15.87 -16.25 44.55
CA ARG A 71 16.02 -17.50 45.32
C ARG A 71 17.51 -17.77 45.55
N HIS A 72 17.87 -17.60 46.81
CA HIS A 72 19.03 -18.19 47.49
C HIS A 72 20.33 -17.38 47.46
N ALA A 73 20.39 -16.34 48.29
CA ALA A 73 21.59 -16.12 49.09
C ALA A 73 21.45 -16.93 50.39
N PRO A 74 22.35 -17.87 50.71
CA PRO A 74 22.32 -18.55 52.00
C PRO A 74 22.70 -17.57 53.11
N HIS A 75 21.89 -17.53 54.18
CA HIS A 75 22.31 -16.96 55.45
C HIS A 75 23.55 -17.72 55.94
N HIS A 76 24.69 -17.04 55.99
CA HIS A 76 25.80 -17.48 56.81
C HIS A 76 25.64 -16.93 58.24
N PRO A 77 26.03 -17.72 59.27
CA PRO A 77 25.85 -17.38 60.67
C PRO A 77 26.71 -16.19 61.12
#